data_AF-A0A7C3G9F9-F1
#
_entry.id   AF-A0A7C3G9F9-F1
#
_cell.length_a   1.000
_cell.length_b   1.000
_cell.length_c   1.000
_cell.angle_alpha   90.00
_cell.angle_beta   90.00
_cell.angle_gamma   90.00
#
_symmetry.space_group_name_H-M   'P 1'
#
loop_
_entity.id
_entity.type
_entity.pdbx_description
1 polymer ?
#
loop_
_entity_poly.entity_id
_entity_poly.type
_entity_poly.pdbx_seq_one_letter_code
_entity_poly.pdbx_strand_id
1 'polypeptide(L)'
;MDKNIDQLNRFREKSEEAQKKSVEAAREVEKANENLAKVKGEVEQADKRVTESAEAVKTAMEVEATSKQEAAQARDRLDAVTRRSEETIKVANKAMVEAEQASKRFETLKLKEEKKTGDETTVKVLEQAKGDFEEALRKSVEAAQEVKKANENLARIKGEVEQADIRVAEAAAAVKTSTEAEVTAKKETTQARDRLNTAIRQSEETIKLSNKAKTEAEQAGKKLETLKVTVENNPGDEKSAKALEQARRNFEEAQRKSVEVTRAVEKARDNLTWVKGEVEHADMRVTKAAAIVKTSTEAEAAAKQEATQTRDRLNMATSQSEETIKMANRAKTEAEQASKRFETLKLKVEKKSGDEKSIKALEQARRDFEEAQKRHVEANQEVVKTNENLARAKEEVEQADLRVTETAVAAKASTEVEVAAKKEATQARERLKTATRHSEETIKLANRAKTEAEQASKKFETKKVKEEKKDKRDTQDTGKEPVIATVDTEQDDVISNEVYQGKIKIQIDRPVTRNSIRELERSLIQNTNLTTTSVGGSIEEGVCIFILIDQPSSLENLLTELPIIEKFSMDRKNIHVTLRTV
;
A
#
# COMPACT_ATOMS: atom_id res chain seq x y z
N MET A 1 -65.35 50.14 -3.76
CA MET A 1 -64.68 48.88 -3.33
C MET A 1 -63.20 48.86 -3.72
N ASP A 2 -62.80 49.74 -4.64
CA ASP A 2 -61.57 49.64 -5.43
C ASP A 2 -60.30 49.78 -4.60
N LYS A 3 -60.30 50.58 -3.53
CA LYS A 3 -59.17 50.68 -2.59
C LYS A 3 -58.75 49.34 -1.97
N ASN A 4 -59.71 48.44 -1.71
CA ASN A 4 -59.40 47.11 -1.17
C ASN A 4 -58.84 46.16 -2.23
N ILE A 5 -59.30 46.27 -3.48
CA ILE A 5 -58.76 45.53 -4.63
C ILE A 5 -57.31 45.98 -4.91
N ASP A 6 -57.06 47.28 -4.89
CA ASP A 6 -55.74 47.88 -5.08
C ASP A 6 -54.72 47.42 -4.03
N GLN A 7 -55.18 47.28 -2.78
CA GLN A 7 -54.35 46.76 -1.69
C GLN A 7 -54.17 45.25 -1.79
N LEU A 8 -55.16 44.46 -2.22
CA LEU A 8 -55.01 43.02 -2.52
C LEU A 8 -54.06 42.76 -3.70
N ASN A 9 -53.99 43.67 -4.68
CA ASN A 9 -53.07 43.56 -5.83
C ASN A 9 -51.63 43.92 -5.44
N ARG A 10 -51.40 45.08 -4.80
CA ARG A 10 -50.10 45.43 -4.20
C ARG A 10 -49.68 44.46 -3.10
N PHE A 11 -50.66 43.80 -2.49
CA PHE A 11 -50.41 42.59 -1.77
C PHE A 11 -49.86 41.58 -2.76
N ARG A 12 -50.68 40.90 -3.59
CA ARG A 12 -50.27 39.77 -4.46
C ARG A 12 -48.85 39.87 -5.04
N GLU A 13 -48.55 41.00 -5.65
CA GLU A 13 -47.25 41.37 -6.22
C GLU A 13 -46.06 41.19 -5.24
N LYS A 14 -46.17 41.67 -3.99
CA LYS A 14 -45.15 41.45 -2.94
C LYS A 14 -45.02 40.00 -2.47
N SER A 15 -46.06 39.15 -2.61
CA SER A 15 -45.93 37.69 -2.34
C SER A 15 -45.09 37.05 -3.42
N GLU A 16 -45.42 37.39 -4.66
CA GLU A 16 -44.78 36.83 -5.84
C GLU A 16 -43.31 37.28 -5.91
N GLU A 17 -43.01 38.52 -5.49
CA GLU A 17 -41.64 39.02 -5.32
C GLU A 17 -40.87 38.29 -4.19
N ALA A 18 -41.46 38.08 -3.01
CA ALA A 18 -40.84 37.33 -1.92
C ALA A 18 -40.63 35.84 -2.28
N GLN A 19 -41.62 35.24 -2.95
CA GLN A 19 -41.55 33.89 -3.52
C GLN A 19 -40.40 33.76 -4.53
N LYS A 20 -40.28 34.74 -5.44
CA LYS A 20 -39.20 34.77 -6.44
C LYS A 20 -37.84 34.84 -5.76
N LYS A 21 -37.64 35.77 -4.82
CA LYS A 21 -36.39 35.92 -4.05
C LYS A 21 -36.04 34.67 -3.23
N SER A 22 -37.01 33.97 -2.65
CA SER A 22 -36.78 32.72 -1.92
C SER A 22 -36.38 31.56 -2.84
N VAL A 23 -37.01 31.40 -4.01
CA VAL A 23 -36.62 30.38 -5.01
C VAL A 23 -35.24 30.70 -5.61
N GLU A 24 -34.92 31.97 -5.78
CA GLU A 24 -33.61 32.46 -6.24
C GLU A 24 -32.52 32.13 -5.21
N ALA A 25 -32.73 32.48 -3.93
CA ALA A 25 -31.81 32.12 -2.85
C ALA A 25 -31.60 30.60 -2.71
N ALA A 26 -32.66 29.79 -2.83
CA ALA A 26 -32.53 28.33 -2.78
C ALA A 26 -31.69 27.76 -3.95
N ARG A 27 -31.82 28.35 -5.15
CA ARG A 27 -30.97 28.00 -6.31
C ARG A 27 -29.53 28.47 -6.13
N GLU A 28 -29.28 29.57 -5.43
CA GLU A 28 -27.93 30.00 -5.08
C GLU A 28 -27.29 29.05 -4.05
N VAL A 29 -28.03 28.60 -3.04
CA VAL A 29 -27.58 27.54 -2.11
C VAL A 29 -27.26 26.24 -2.87
N GLU A 30 -28.09 25.84 -3.83
CA GLU A 30 -27.88 24.64 -4.63
C GLU A 30 -26.57 24.73 -5.44
N LYS A 31 -26.39 25.80 -6.21
CA LYS A 31 -25.16 26.10 -6.97
C LYS A 31 -23.92 26.21 -6.09
N ALA A 32 -24.00 26.88 -4.94
CA ALA A 32 -22.89 27.01 -4.01
C ALA A 32 -22.40 25.64 -3.50
N ASN A 33 -23.33 24.72 -3.26
CA ASN A 33 -23.00 23.34 -2.86
C ASN A 33 -22.46 22.49 -4.01
N GLU A 34 -22.95 22.64 -5.24
CA GLU A 34 -22.38 21.98 -6.42
C GLU A 34 -20.92 22.42 -6.65
N ASN A 35 -20.67 23.74 -6.55
CA ASN A 35 -19.33 24.31 -6.60
C ASN A 35 -18.45 23.76 -5.46
N LEU A 36 -18.96 23.66 -4.23
CA LEU A 36 -18.24 23.07 -3.10
C LEU A 36 -17.85 21.61 -3.37
N ALA A 37 -18.78 20.79 -3.89
CA ALA A 37 -18.53 19.39 -4.21
C ALA A 37 -17.47 19.24 -5.31
N LYS A 38 -17.57 20.03 -6.39
CA LYS A 38 -16.57 20.07 -7.46
C LYS A 38 -15.18 20.45 -6.94
N VAL A 39 -15.09 21.51 -6.13
CA VAL A 39 -13.81 22.00 -5.60
C VAL A 39 -13.20 21.02 -4.58
N LYS A 40 -14.00 20.27 -3.82
CA LYS A 40 -13.49 19.14 -3.01
C LYS A 40 -12.83 18.06 -3.88
N GLY A 41 -13.46 17.69 -5.00
CA GLY A 41 -12.87 16.75 -5.97
C GLY A 41 -11.57 17.28 -6.61
N GLU A 42 -11.48 18.60 -6.88
CA GLU A 42 -10.23 19.24 -7.33
C GLU A 42 -9.12 19.13 -6.26
N VAL A 43 -9.44 19.34 -4.97
CA VAL A 43 -8.48 19.16 -3.86
C VAL A 43 -8.02 17.71 -3.74
N GLU A 44 -8.93 16.74 -3.79
CA GLU A 44 -8.61 15.32 -3.66
C GLU A 44 -7.69 14.84 -4.80
N GLN A 45 -7.98 15.24 -6.04
CA GLN A 45 -7.11 14.94 -7.19
C GLN A 45 -5.73 15.60 -7.07
N ALA A 46 -5.65 16.81 -6.50
CA ALA A 46 -4.37 17.49 -6.29
C ALA A 46 -3.54 16.81 -5.17
N ASP A 47 -4.17 16.46 -4.04
CA ASP A 47 -3.54 15.69 -2.95
C ASP A 47 -3.05 14.31 -3.44
N LYS A 48 -3.79 13.65 -4.35
CA LYS A 48 -3.35 12.42 -5.02
C LYS A 48 -2.10 12.64 -5.88
N ARG A 49 -2.07 13.68 -6.73
CA ARG A 49 -0.89 14.03 -7.54
C ARG A 49 0.33 14.34 -6.68
N VAL A 50 0.17 15.00 -5.52
CA VAL A 50 1.27 15.25 -4.57
C VAL A 50 1.83 13.93 -4.03
N THR A 51 0.97 12.96 -3.73
CA THR A 51 1.41 11.65 -3.23
C THR A 51 2.18 10.88 -4.32
N GLU A 52 1.61 10.78 -5.52
CA GLU A 52 2.24 10.10 -6.68
C GLU A 52 3.58 10.74 -7.09
N SER A 53 3.66 12.07 -7.07
CA SER A 53 4.92 12.78 -7.38
C SER A 53 5.96 12.67 -6.28
N ALA A 54 5.58 12.60 -5.00
CA ALA A 54 6.52 12.35 -3.90
C ALA A 54 7.11 10.92 -3.97
N GLU A 55 6.29 9.92 -4.30
CA GLU A 55 6.74 8.55 -4.55
C GLU A 55 7.68 8.46 -5.76
N ALA A 56 7.40 9.21 -6.83
CA ALA A 56 8.28 9.31 -8.00
C ALA A 56 9.62 9.99 -7.70
N VAL A 57 9.63 11.08 -6.90
CA VAL A 57 10.88 11.71 -6.41
C VAL A 57 11.71 10.72 -5.62
N LYS A 58 11.09 10.01 -4.67
CA LYS A 58 11.77 9.01 -3.86
C LYS A 58 12.40 7.92 -4.72
N THR A 59 11.62 7.33 -5.63
CA THR A 59 12.09 6.24 -6.51
C THR A 59 13.28 6.71 -7.35
N ALA A 60 13.22 7.92 -7.91
CA ALA A 60 14.32 8.50 -8.66
C ALA A 60 15.58 8.71 -7.80
N MET A 61 15.44 9.12 -6.53
CA MET A 61 16.59 9.28 -5.62
C MET A 61 17.26 7.95 -5.26
N GLU A 62 16.48 6.87 -5.11
CA GLU A 62 17.02 5.52 -4.86
C GLU A 62 17.78 4.98 -6.10
N VAL A 63 17.27 5.24 -7.31
CA VAL A 63 17.99 4.95 -8.56
C VAL A 63 19.27 5.78 -8.67
N GLU A 64 19.23 7.09 -8.39
CA GLU A 64 20.41 7.96 -8.43
C GLU A 64 21.49 7.50 -7.43
N ALA A 65 21.11 7.11 -6.22
CA ALA A 65 22.02 6.57 -5.22
C ALA A 65 22.67 5.26 -5.69
N THR A 66 21.89 4.36 -6.29
CA THR A 66 22.36 3.06 -6.80
C THR A 66 23.32 3.26 -7.97
N SER A 67 22.97 4.10 -8.97
CA SER A 67 23.86 4.41 -10.09
C SER A 67 25.17 5.07 -9.63
N LYS A 68 25.15 5.94 -8.61
CA LYS A 68 26.37 6.52 -8.03
C LYS A 68 27.26 5.46 -7.37
N GLN A 69 26.67 4.47 -6.72
CA GLN A 69 27.40 3.34 -6.15
C GLN A 69 28.01 2.45 -7.24
N GLU A 70 27.26 2.13 -8.31
CA GLU A 70 27.79 1.40 -9.48
C GLU A 70 28.98 2.14 -10.12
N ALA A 71 28.85 3.44 -10.36
CA ALA A 71 29.93 4.26 -10.93
C ALA A 71 31.17 4.31 -10.04
N ALA A 72 31.00 4.39 -8.71
CA ALA A 72 32.12 4.30 -7.76
C ALA A 72 32.82 2.93 -7.85
N GLN A 73 32.07 1.83 -7.82
CA GLN A 73 32.64 0.48 -7.96
C GLN A 73 33.33 0.26 -9.32
N ALA A 74 32.79 0.81 -10.41
CA ALA A 74 33.40 0.74 -11.72
C ALA A 74 34.75 1.50 -11.75
N ARG A 75 34.84 2.65 -11.08
CA ARG A 75 36.09 3.42 -10.93
C ARG A 75 37.13 2.69 -10.08
N ASP A 76 36.72 2.08 -8.96
CA ASP A 76 37.61 1.24 -8.14
C ASP A 76 38.18 0.06 -8.95
N ARG A 77 37.35 -0.58 -9.79
CA ARG A 77 37.78 -1.63 -10.74
C ARG A 77 38.75 -1.07 -11.78
N LEU A 78 38.51 0.13 -12.32
CA LEU A 78 39.39 0.79 -13.28
C LEU A 78 40.76 1.08 -12.68
N ASP A 79 40.82 1.61 -11.45
CA ASP A 79 42.06 1.86 -10.72
C ASP A 79 42.84 0.58 -10.46
N ALA A 80 42.16 -0.50 -10.02
CA ALA A 80 42.77 -1.79 -9.80
C ALA A 80 43.36 -2.41 -11.10
N VAL A 81 42.61 -2.33 -12.21
CA VAL A 81 43.09 -2.81 -13.52
C VAL A 81 44.21 -1.94 -14.06
N THR A 82 44.17 -0.62 -13.84
CA THR A 82 45.24 0.30 -14.23
C THR A 82 46.55 -0.06 -13.52
N ARG A 83 46.56 -0.16 -12.19
CA ARG A 83 47.74 -0.59 -11.42
C ARG A 83 48.30 -1.94 -11.89
N ARG A 84 47.42 -2.92 -12.12
CA ARG A 84 47.81 -4.25 -12.60
C ARG A 84 48.40 -4.19 -14.01
N SER A 85 47.88 -3.32 -14.89
CA SER A 85 48.45 -3.12 -16.23
C SER A 85 49.85 -2.48 -16.17
N GLU A 86 50.09 -1.52 -15.27
CA GLU A 86 51.42 -0.94 -15.05
C GLU A 86 52.43 -1.96 -14.54
N GLU A 87 52.03 -2.87 -13.64
CA GLU A 87 52.85 -3.98 -13.17
C GLU A 87 53.21 -4.94 -14.31
N THR A 88 52.23 -5.35 -15.13
CA THR A 88 52.47 -6.20 -16.31
C THR A 88 53.42 -5.53 -17.31
N ILE A 89 53.28 -4.22 -17.56
CA ILE A 89 54.18 -3.44 -18.43
C ILE A 89 55.60 -3.39 -17.84
N LYS A 90 55.77 -3.20 -16.53
CA LYS A 90 57.09 -3.25 -15.87
C LYS A 90 57.76 -4.62 -16.03
N VAL A 91 57.00 -5.71 -15.89
CA VAL A 91 57.50 -7.08 -16.10
C VAL A 91 57.88 -7.32 -17.57
N ALA A 92 57.05 -6.91 -18.53
CA ALA A 92 57.33 -7.04 -19.95
C ALA A 92 58.58 -6.25 -20.38
N ASN A 93 58.72 -5.00 -19.93
CA ASN A 93 59.91 -4.19 -20.19
C ASN A 93 61.18 -4.84 -19.63
N LYS A 94 61.11 -5.44 -18.43
CA LYS A 94 62.24 -6.19 -17.86
C LYS A 94 62.60 -7.41 -18.72
N ALA A 95 61.62 -8.20 -19.13
CA ALA A 95 61.83 -9.38 -19.97
C ALA A 95 62.41 -9.00 -21.36
N MET A 96 61.99 -7.88 -21.96
CA MET A 96 62.57 -7.36 -23.19
C MET A 96 64.05 -6.95 -23.02
N VAL A 97 64.40 -6.28 -21.92
CA VAL A 97 65.80 -5.92 -21.61
C VAL A 97 66.66 -7.16 -21.37
N GLU A 98 66.13 -8.18 -20.68
CA GLU A 98 66.82 -9.47 -20.49
C GLU A 98 67.06 -10.18 -21.84
N ALA A 99 66.07 -10.20 -22.74
CA ALA A 99 66.21 -10.75 -24.09
C ALA A 99 67.21 -9.99 -24.96
N GLU A 100 67.23 -8.65 -24.89
CA GLU A 100 68.20 -7.82 -25.61
C GLU A 100 69.63 -8.06 -25.11
N GLN A 101 69.82 -8.22 -23.79
CA GLN A 101 71.12 -8.56 -23.20
C GLN A 101 71.58 -9.97 -23.60
N ALA A 102 70.68 -10.96 -23.61
CA ALA A 102 70.99 -12.31 -24.05
C ALA A 102 71.38 -12.34 -25.54
N SER A 103 70.66 -11.61 -26.39
CA SER A 103 70.97 -11.45 -27.82
C SER A 103 72.37 -10.87 -28.05
N LYS A 104 72.71 -9.78 -27.36
CA LYS A 104 74.06 -9.15 -27.44
C LYS A 104 75.17 -10.10 -26.99
N ARG A 105 74.94 -10.93 -25.97
CA ARG A 105 75.90 -11.95 -25.52
C ARG A 105 76.09 -13.04 -26.58
N PHE A 106 74.99 -13.55 -27.14
CA PHE A 106 75.02 -14.57 -28.19
C PHE A 106 75.77 -14.10 -29.44
N GLU A 107 75.46 -12.92 -30.00
CA GLU A 107 76.19 -12.37 -31.15
C GLU A 107 77.68 -12.09 -30.83
N THR A 108 78.00 -11.65 -29.60
CA THR A 108 79.40 -11.45 -29.18
C THR A 108 80.18 -12.78 -29.12
N LEU A 109 79.53 -13.89 -28.75
CA LEU A 109 80.15 -15.22 -28.73
C LEU A 109 80.30 -15.79 -30.14
N LYS A 110 79.28 -15.64 -30.99
CA LYS A 110 79.28 -16.03 -32.40
C LYS A 110 80.44 -15.38 -33.18
N LEU A 111 80.60 -14.06 -33.04
CA LEU A 111 81.72 -13.31 -33.62
C LEU A 111 83.12 -13.69 -33.07
N LYS A 112 83.20 -14.38 -31.92
CA LYS A 112 84.46 -14.94 -31.39
C LYS A 112 84.75 -16.32 -31.95
N GLU A 113 83.73 -17.16 -32.11
CA GLU A 113 83.83 -18.49 -32.71
C GLU A 113 84.25 -18.39 -34.19
N GLU A 114 83.63 -17.50 -34.96
CA GLU A 114 84.01 -17.18 -36.34
C GLU A 114 85.49 -16.76 -36.50
N LYS A 115 86.13 -16.28 -35.42
CA LYS A 115 87.55 -15.86 -35.39
C LYS A 115 88.50 -16.89 -34.77
N LYS A 116 87.98 -17.96 -34.16
CA LYS A 116 88.76 -19.03 -33.52
C LYS A 116 88.13 -20.39 -33.86
N THR A 117 88.51 -20.92 -35.01
CA THR A 117 87.94 -22.15 -35.56
C THR A 117 88.18 -23.36 -34.66
N GLY A 118 87.10 -23.93 -34.13
CA GLY A 118 87.04 -25.34 -33.69
C GLY A 118 87.34 -25.66 -32.23
N ASP A 119 87.40 -24.68 -31.32
CA ASP A 119 87.49 -24.98 -29.88
C ASP A 119 86.13 -25.47 -29.34
N GLU A 120 86.05 -26.76 -29.02
CA GLU A 120 84.84 -27.43 -28.50
C GLU A 120 84.26 -26.74 -27.25
N THR A 121 85.09 -26.06 -26.45
CA THR A 121 84.62 -25.29 -25.28
C THR A 121 83.87 -24.02 -25.70
N THR A 122 84.27 -23.39 -26.81
CA THR A 122 83.60 -22.21 -27.35
C THR A 122 82.24 -22.56 -27.93
N VAL A 123 82.14 -23.69 -28.65
CA VAL A 123 80.87 -24.20 -29.21
C VAL A 123 79.83 -24.45 -28.11
N LYS A 124 80.21 -25.10 -27.00
CA LYS A 124 79.29 -25.36 -25.88
C LYS A 124 78.80 -24.09 -25.20
N VAL A 125 79.66 -23.08 -25.08
CA VAL A 125 79.27 -21.76 -24.53
C VAL A 125 78.35 -21.01 -25.49
N LEU A 126 78.55 -21.11 -26.81
CA LEU A 126 77.63 -20.57 -27.80
C LEU A 126 76.25 -21.23 -27.71
N GLU A 127 76.20 -22.56 -27.64
CA GLU A 127 74.96 -23.33 -27.61
C GLU A 127 74.14 -23.06 -26.33
N GLN A 128 74.81 -22.91 -25.18
CA GLN A 128 74.15 -22.43 -23.96
C GLN A 128 73.63 -20.99 -24.11
N ALA A 129 74.44 -20.06 -24.64
CA ALA A 129 74.02 -18.68 -24.83
C ALA A 129 72.85 -18.53 -25.84
N LYS A 130 72.76 -19.45 -26.80
CA LYS A 130 71.60 -19.57 -27.70
C LYS A 130 70.35 -19.99 -26.95
N GLY A 131 70.44 -21.01 -26.09
CA GLY A 131 69.32 -21.46 -25.24
C GLY A 131 68.84 -20.35 -24.29
N ASP A 132 69.77 -19.65 -23.63
CA ASP A 132 69.46 -18.50 -22.76
C ASP A 132 68.73 -17.38 -23.54
N PHE A 133 69.14 -17.12 -24.78
CA PHE A 133 68.48 -16.14 -25.67
C PHE A 133 67.09 -16.59 -26.12
N GLU A 134 66.91 -17.85 -26.51
CA GLU A 134 65.61 -18.40 -26.91
C GLU A 134 64.60 -18.40 -25.74
N GLU A 135 65.05 -18.74 -24.52
CA GLU A 135 64.21 -18.67 -23.31
C GLU A 135 63.84 -17.21 -22.95
N ALA A 136 64.80 -16.28 -23.00
CA ALA A 136 64.54 -14.87 -22.74
C ALA A 136 63.61 -14.25 -23.78
N LEU A 137 63.80 -14.56 -25.07
CA LEU A 137 62.93 -14.13 -26.16
C LEU A 137 61.50 -14.65 -25.94
N ARG A 138 61.34 -15.94 -25.62
CA ARG A 138 60.04 -16.54 -25.30
C ARG A 138 59.34 -15.81 -24.13
N LYS A 139 60.03 -15.57 -23.01
CA LYS A 139 59.50 -14.82 -21.87
C LYS A 139 59.08 -13.40 -22.27
N SER A 140 59.83 -12.73 -23.14
CA SER A 140 59.47 -11.40 -23.63
C SER A 140 58.18 -11.42 -24.47
N VAL A 141 57.97 -12.45 -25.30
CA VAL A 141 56.76 -12.61 -26.12
C VAL A 141 55.55 -12.95 -25.26
N GLU A 142 55.69 -13.87 -24.29
CA GLU A 142 54.62 -14.19 -23.33
C GLU A 142 54.21 -12.94 -22.53
N ALA A 143 55.18 -12.16 -22.02
CA ALA A 143 54.89 -10.93 -21.29
C ALA A 143 54.24 -9.84 -22.16
N ALA A 144 54.63 -9.71 -23.44
CA ALA A 144 53.99 -8.80 -24.38
C ALA A 144 52.53 -9.19 -24.69
N GLN A 145 52.22 -10.48 -24.75
CA GLN A 145 50.83 -10.96 -24.89
C GLN A 145 49.99 -10.64 -23.65
N GLU A 146 50.54 -10.76 -22.44
CA GLU A 146 49.85 -10.35 -21.21
C GLU A 146 49.62 -8.83 -21.14
N VAL A 147 50.56 -8.00 -21.62
CA VAL A 147 50.33 -6.55 -21.79
C VAL A 147 49.15 -6.28 -22.74
N LYS A 148 49.06 -7.01 -23.87
CA LYS A 148 47.94 -6.86 -24.81
C LYS A 148 46.59 -7.17 -24.14
N LYS A 149 46.48 -8.30 -23.43
CA LYS A 149 45.27 -8.67 -22.67
C LYS A 149 44.94 -7.65 -21.58
N ALA A 150 45.95 -7.13 -20.88
CA ALA A 150 45.76 -6.10 -19.85
C ALA A 150 45.19 -4.80 -20.45
N ASN A 151 45.67 -4.37 -21.62
CA ASN A 151 45.16 -3.20 -22.33
C ASN A 151 43.73 -3.40 -22.87
N GLU A 152 43.41 -4.60 -23.38
CA GLU A 152 42.04 -4.95 -23.82
C GLU A 152 41.05 -4.93 -22.64
N ASN A 153 41.44 -5.49 -21.49
CA ASN A 153 40.66 -5.40 -20.26
C ASN A 153 40.50 -3.95 -19.78
N LEU A 154 41.58 -3.15 -19.80
CA LEU A 154 41.54 -1.73 -19.41
C LEU A 154 40.58 -0.93 -20.30
N ALA A 155 40.58 -1.17 -21.61
CA ALA A 155 39.65 -0.53 -22.55
C ALA A 155 38.19 -0.90 -22.25
N ARG A 156 37.91 -2.18 -21.95
CA ARG A 156 36.56 -2.63 -21.57
C ARG A 156 36.07 -1.97 -20.28
N ILE A 157 36.87 -1.98 -19.22
CA ILE A 157 36.49 -1.36 -17.93
C ILE A 157 36.30 0.17 -18.07
N LYS A 158 37.06 0.86 -18.94
CA LYS A 158 36.80 2.29 -19.23
C LYS A 158 35.41 2.50 -19.84
N GLY A 159 34.98 1.64 -20.76
CA GLY A 159 33.62 1.68 -21.30
C GLY A 159 32.53 1.38 -20.26
N GLU A 160 32.80 0.46 -19.32
CA GLU A 160 31.91 0.20 -18.17
C GLU A 160 31.76 1.43 -17.26
N VAL A 161 32.84 2.16 -16.97
CA VAL A 161 32.80 3.43 -16.21
C VAL A 161 32.03 4.52 -16.95
N GLU A 162 32.27 4.69 -18.25
CA GLU A 162 31.56 5.69 -19.07
C GLU A 162 30.05 5.43 -19.12
N GLN A 163 29.63 4.16 -19.26
CA GLN A 163 28.21 3.79 -19.18
C GLN A 163 27.63 4.03 -17.79
N ALA A 164 28.35 3.75 -16.71
CA ALA A 164 27.89 4.02 -15.35
C ALA A 164 27.72 5.53 -15.09
N ASP A 165 28.66 6.35 -15.57
CA ASP A 165 28.57 7.82 -15.45
C ASP A 165 27.39 8.40 -16.27
N ILE A 166 27.06 7.82 -17.42
CA ILE A 166 25.83 8.16 -18.18
C ILE A 166 24.58 7.84 -17.35
N ARG A 167 24.47 6.65 -16.75
CA ARG A 167 23.33 6.28 -15.88
C ARG A 167 23.18 7.23 -14.69
N VAL A 168 24.29 7.66 -14.07
CA VAL A 168 24.28 8.66 -12.99
C VAL A 168 23.68 9.99 -13.48
N ALA A 169 24.07 10.45 -14.68
CA ALA A 169 23.54 11.68 -15.25
C ALA A 169 22.04 11.59 -15.59
N GLU A 170 21.60 10.46 -16.16
CA GLU A 170 20.18 10.19 -16.45
C GLU A 170 19.34 10.12 -15.18
N ALA A 171 19.81 9.41 -14.15
CA ALA A 171 19.13 9.31 -12.85
C ALA A 171 19.02 10.67 -12.15
N ALA A 172 20.09 11.49 -12.17
CA ALA A 172 20.05 12.84 -11.62
C ALA A 172 19.06 13.76 -12.37
N ALA A 173 18.95 13.61 -13.69
CA ALA A 173 17.95 14.32 -14.50
C ALA A 173 16.51 13.87 -14.17
N ALA A 174 16.29 12.57 -13.90
CA ALA A 174 15.01 12.04 -13.43
C ALA A 174 14.63 12.59 -12.05
N VAL A 175 15.55 12.64 -11.09
CA VAL A 175 15.34 13.25 -9.76
C VAL A 175 14.91 14.70 -9.89
N LYS A 176 15.62 15.49 -10.71
CA LYS A 176 15.27 16.89 -10.96
C LYS A 176 13.85 17.03 -11.53
N THR A 177 13.52 16.27 -12.57
CA THR A 177 12.21 16.31 -13.23
C THR A 177 11.07 15.94 -12.28
N SER A 178 11.23 14.88 -11.50
CA SER A 178 10.26 14.46 -10.49
C SER A 178 10.08 15.52 -9.39
N THR A 179 11.17 16.19 -8.98
CA THR A 179 11.12 17.25 -7.95
C THR A 179 10.35 18.47 -8.45
N GLU A 180 10.54 18.88 -9.71
CA GLU A 180 9.79 19.96 -10.34
C GLU A 180 8.29 19.63 -10.46
N ALA A 181 7.96 18.36 -10.74
CA ALA A 181 6.57 17.87 -10.73
C ALA A 181 5.95 17.90 -9.32
N GLU A 182 6.66 17.47 -8.28
CA GLU A 182 6.19 17.49 -6.89
C GLU A 182 5.93 18.92 -6.39
N VAL A 183 6.83 19.86 -6.69
CA VAL A 183 6.64 21.30 -6.40
C VAL A 183 5.39 21.85 -7.10
N THR A 184 5.16 21.44 -8.36
CA THR A 184 3.98 21.84 -9.12
C THR A 184 2.70 21.28 -8.50
N ALA A 185 2.65 20.00 -8.16
CA ALA A 185 1.49 19.38 -7.50
C ALA A 185 1.19 20.00 -6.12
N LYS A 186 2.22 20.34 -5.34
CA LYS A 186 2.05 21.05 -4.05
C LYS A 186 1.44 22.44 -4.24
N LYS A 187 1.84 23.15 -5.30
CA LYS A 187 1.27 24.45 -5.67
C LYS A 187 -0.19 24.34 -6.10
N GLU A 188 -0.53 23.36 -6.94
CA GLU A 188 -1.91 23.08 -7.35
C GLU A 188 -2.81 22.77 -6.14
N THR A 189 -2.33 21.92 -5.23
CA THR A 189 -3.03 21.54 -3.99
C THR A 189 -3.31 22.75 -3.10
N THR A 190 -2.33 23.66 -2.97
CA THR A 190 -2.50 24.91 -2.22
C THR A 190 -3.61 25.76 -2.85
N GLN A 191 -3.56 25.97 -4.18
CA GLN A 191 -4.60 26.73 -4.89
C GLN A 191 -6.00 26.09 -4.79
N ALA A 192 -6.08 24.76 -4.86
CA ALA A 192 -7.34 24.04 -4.70
C ALA A 192 -7.92 24.22 -3.29
N ARG A 193 -7.08 24.20 -2.24
CA ARG A 193 -7.51 24.46 -0.86
C ARG A 193 -7.96 25.90 -0.65
N ASP A 194 -7.32 26.88 -1.28
CA ASP A 194 -7.77 28.28 -1.23
C ASP A 194 -9.14 28.47 -1.90
N ARG A 195 -9.39 27.80 -3.04
CA ARG A 195 -10.72 27.73 -3.65
C ARG A 195 -11.73 27.06 -2.72
N LEU A 196 -11.36 25.96 -2.05
CA LEU A 196 -12.24 25.26 -1.12
C LEU A 196 -12.63 26.15 0.07
N ASN A 197 -11.66 26.81 0.69
CA ASN A 197 -11.89 27.76 1.79
C ASN A 197 -12.79 28.93 1.35
N THR A 198 -12.64 29.40 0.11
CA THR A 198 -13.50 30.44 -0.47
C THR A 198 -14.94 29.93 -0.67
N ALA A 199 -15.12 28.72 -1.22
CA ALA A 199 -16.42 28.09 -1.41
C ALA A 199 -17.13 27.77 -0.07
N ILE A 200 -16.37 27.38 0.96
CA ILE A 200 -16.90 27.20 2.33
C ILE A 200 -17.44 28.52 2.87
N ARG A 201 -16.66 29.61 2.83
CA ARG A 201 -17.11 30.93 3.30
C ARG A 201 -18.36 31.41 2.56
N GLN A 202 -18.42 31.24 1.24
CA GLN A 202 -19.61 31.57 0.45
C GLN A 202 -20.83 30.76 0.91
N SER A 203 -20.68 29.45 1.11
CA SER A 203 -21.74 28.58 1.63
C SER A 203 -22.20 29.00 3.03
N GLU A 204 -21.27 29.31 3.94
CA GLU A 204 -21.56 29.80 5.29
C GLU A 204 -22.33 31.13 5.27
N GLU A 205 -21.96 32.07 4.39
CA GLU A 205 -22.69 33.32 4.21
C GLU A 205 -24.12 33.09 3.67
N THR A 206 -24.29 32.23 2.67
CA THR A 206 -25.63 31.90 2.15
C THR A 206 -26.50 31.19 3.20
N ILE A 207 -25.93 30.26 3.98
CA ILE A 207 -26.61 29.60 5.12
C ILE A 207 -27.00 30.63 6.18
N LYS A 208 -26.14 31.60 6.50
CA LYS A 208 -26.41 32.68 7.46
C LYS A 208 -27.54 33.59 6.97
N LEU A 209 -27.59 33.91 5.68
CA LEU A 209 -28.67 34.69 5.06
C LEU A 209 -30.00 33.92 5.07
N SER A 210 -30.01 32.63 4.70
CA SER A 210 -31.20 31.77 4.77
C SER A 210 -31.73 31.66 6.21
N ASN A 211 -30.85 31.40 7.20
CA ASN A 211 -31.22 31.37 8.61
C ASN A 211 -31.79 32.70 9.11
N LYS A 212 -31.19 33.84 8.74
CA LYS A 212 -31.72 35.17 9.08
C LYS A 212 -33.14 35.35 8.51
N ALA A 213 -33.32 35.04 7.23
CA ALA A 213 -34.61 35.11 6.56
C ALA A 213 -35.64 34.18 7.22
N LYS A 214 -35.24 33.00 7.74
CA LYS A 214 -36.12 32.09 8.48
C LYS A 214 -36.60 32.70 9.79
N THR A 215 -35.69 33.28 10.58
CA THR A 215 -36.04 33.96 11.84
C THR A 215 -36.97 35.15 11.60
N GLU A 216 -36.74 35.92 10.54
CA GLU A 216 -37.63 37.03 10.12
C GLU A 216 -39.03 36.51 9.77
N ALA A 217 -39.15 35.41 9.00
CA ALA A 217 -40.43 34.80 8.66
C ALA A 217 -41.18 34.25 9.90
N GLU A 218 -40.47 33.65 10.86
CA GLU A 218 -41.08 33.12 12.09
C GLU A 218 -41.66 34.23 12.97
N GLN A 219 -40.92 35.32 13.20
CA GLN A 219 -41.42 36.50 13.91
C GLN A 219 -42.66 37.09 13.23
N ALA A 220 -42.60 37.15 11.91
CA ALA A 220 -43.62 37.74 11.08
C ALA A 220 -44.87 36.83 11.00
N GLY A 221 -44.71 35.50 11.14
CA GLY A 221 -45.78 34.52 11.34
C GLY A 221 -46.42 34.60 12.74
N LYS A 222 -45.65 34.79 13.81
CA LYS A 222 -46.21 35.07 15.16
C LYS A 222 -47.10 36.30 15.18
N LYS A 223 -46.77 37.30 14.35
CA LYS A 223 -47.58 38.51 14.14
C LYS A 223 -48.93 38.21 13.46
N LEU A 224 -49.02 37.17 12.61
CA LEU A 224 -50.29 36.71 12.02
C LEU A 224 -51.24 36.23 13.08
N GLU A 225 -50.74 35.39 13.98
CA GLU A 225 -51.50 34.77 15.05
C GLU A 225 -52.24 35.84 15.87
N THR A 226 -51.57 36.95 16.16
CA THR A 226 -52.15 38.08 16.91
C THR A 226 -53.23 38.81 16.10
N LEU A 227 -53.01 38.97 14.79
CA LEU A 227 -53.88 39.74 13.91
C LEU A 227 -55.10 38.95 13.44
N LYS A 228 -55.01 37.61 13.34
CA LYS A 228 -56.16 36.69 13.19
C LYS A 228 -57.20 36.90 14.29
N VAL A 229 -56.77 36.72 15.53
CA VAL A 229 -57.62 36.90 16.72
C VAL A 229 -58.19 38.32 16.79
N THR A 230 -57.45 39.33 16.31
CA THR A 230 -57.94 40.73 16.29
C THR A 230 -59.06 40.95 15.25
N VAL A 231 -58.97 40.33 14.06
CA VAL A 231 -60.01 40.39 13.02
C VAL A 231 -61.25 39.60 13.40
N GLU A 232 -61.10 38.39 13.91
CA GLU A 232 -62.23 37.52 14.28
C GLU A 232 -63.10 38.17 15.36
N ASN A 233 -62.50 38.95 16.27
CA ASN A 233 -63.19 39.76 17.27
C ASN A 233 -63.72 41.13 16.76
N ASN A 234 -63.37 41.57 15.55
CA ASN A 234 -63.83 42.83 14.94
C ASN A 234 -63.94 42.73 13.40
N PRO A 235 -64.94 41.99 12.86
CA PRO A 235 -65.00 41.63 11.44
C PRO A 235 -65.27 42.81 10.47
N GLY A 236 -65.51 44.02 10.99
CA GLY A 236 -65.67 45.24 10.19
C GLY A 236 -64.42 46.12 10.03
N ASP A 237 -63.32 45.84 10.77
CA ASP A 237 -62.13 46.69 10.71
C ASP A 237 -61.20 46.32 9.54
N GLU A 238 -61.29 47.12 8.47
CA GLU A 238 -60.44 47.05 7.28
C GLU A 238 -58.93 47.10 7.59
N LYS A 239 -58.55 47.74 8.71
CA LYS A 239 -57.16 47.83 9.16
C LYS A 239 -56.67 46.50 9.71
N SER A 240 -57.48 45.85 10.54
CA SER A 240 -57.21 44.50 11.05
C SER A 240 -57.20 43.48 9.91
N ALA A 241 -58.13 43.55 8.94
CA ALA A 241 -58.18 42.65 7.79
C ALA A 241 -56.89 42.67 6.93
N LYS A 242 -56.30 43.85 6.70
CA LYS A 242 -55.02 44.00 5.99
C LYS A 242 -53.83 43.51 6.81
N ALA A 243 -53.93 43.58 8.13
CA ALA A 243 -52.88 43.12 9.04
C ALA A 243 -52.87 41.58 9.14
N LEU A 244 -54.05 40.97 9.24
CA LEU A 244 -54.29 39.54 9.04
C LEU A 244 -53.71 39.07 7.70
N GLU A 245 -54.06 39.74 6.61
CA GLU A 245 -53.60 39.36 5.28
C GLU A 245 -52.08 39.48 5.16
N GLN A 246 -51.47 40.59 5.59
CA GLN A 246 -50.01 40.80 5.62
C GLN A 246 -49.27 39.62 6.24
N ALA A 247 -49.78 39.10 7.34
CA ALA A 247 -49.06 38.09 8.08
C ALA A 247 -49.38 36.65 7.64
N ARG A 248 -50.43 36.43 6.83
CA ARG A 248 -50.69 35.14 6.15
C ARG A 248 -49.51 34.74 5.26
N ARG A 249 -48.87 35.72 4.61
CA ARG A 249 -47.62 35.49 3.85
C ARG A 249 -46.44 35.18 4.70
N ASN A 250 -46.28 35.92 5.78
CA ASN A 250 -45.17 35.71 6.67
C ASN A 250 -45.16 34.24 7.14
N PHE A 251 -46.36 33.66 7.34
CA PHE A 251 -46.58 32.23 7.57
C PHE A 251 -46.28 31.34 6.33
N GLU A 252 -46.77 31.67 5.13
CA GLU A 252 -46.46 30.90 3.90
C GLU A 252 -44.94 30.91 3.57
N GLU A 253 -44.26 32.03 3.81
CA GLU A 253 -42.81 32.20 3.69
C GLU A 253 -42.06 31.41 4.77
N ALA A 254 -42.60 31.34 6.00
CA ALA A 254 -42.07 30.49 7.06
C ALA A 254 -42.22 28.99 6.72
N GLN A 255 -43.35 28.57 6.13
CA GLN A 255 -43.51 27.19 5.66
C GLN A 255 -42.48 26.84 4.57
N ARG A 256 -42.21 27.74 3.61
CA ARG A 256 -41.15 27.51 2.61
C ARG A 256 -39.78 27.32 3.25
N LYS A 257 -39.40 28.17 4.20
CA LYS A 257 -38.12 28.07 4.91
C LYS A 257 -38.05 26.84 5.83
N SER A 258 -39.20 26.30 6.26
CA SER A 258 -39.25 24.98 6.91
C SER A 258 -38.91 23.84 5.93
N VAL A 259 -39.44 23.88 4.69
CA VAL A 259 -39.10 22.90 3.65
C VAL A 259 -37.62 23.00 3.27
N GLU A 260 -37.08 24.22 3.19
CA GLU A 260 -35.65 24.48 2.93
C GLU A 260 -34.74 23.84 3.99
N VAL A 261 -35.10 23.95 5.27
CA VAL A 261 -34.37 23.29 6.38
C VAL A 261 -34.49 21.77 6.33
N THR A 262 -35.65 21.22 5.98
CA THR A 262 -35.80 19.76 5.79
C THR A 262 -34.88 19.26 4.68
N ARG A 263 -34.80 19.97 3.56
CA ARG A 263 -33.91 19.65 2.43
C ARG A 263 -32.43 19.77 2.80
N ALA A 264 -32.07 20.72 3.67
CA ALA A 264 -30.72 20.85 4.21
C ALA A 264 -30.35 19.68 5.15
N VAL A 265 -31.31 19.19 5.96
CA VAL A 265 -31.13 17.99 6.81
C VAL A 265 -30.93 16.74 5.96
N GLU A 266 -31.72 16.54 4.89
CA GLU A 266 -31.55 15.43 3.95
C GLU A 266 -30.16 15.48 3.30
N LYS A 267 -29.74 16.64 2.78
CA LYS A 267 -28.41 16.82 2.18
C LYS A 267 -27.26 16.60 3.18
N ALA A 268 -27.44 16.97 4.45
CA ALA A 268 -26.48 16.68 5.51
C ALA A 268 -26.39 15.16 5.81
N ARG A 269 -27.50 14.44 5.72
CA ARG A 269 -27.57 12.97 5.86
C ARG A 269 -26.93 12.24 4.68
N ASP A 270 -27.12 12.73 3.45
CA ASP A 270 -26.49 12.17 2.25
C ASP A 270 -24.97 12.36 2.29
N ASN A 271 -24.51 13.57 2.63
CA ASN A 271 -23.10 13.85 2.87
C ASN A 271 -22.50 12.93 3.95
N LEU A 272 -23.19 12.72 5.07
CA LEU A 272 -22.74 11.80 6.12
C LEU A 272 -22.65 10.35 5.63
N THR A 273 -23.57 9.92 4.76
CA THR A 273 -23.59 8.58 4.17
C THR A 273 -22.43 8.39 3.19
N TRP A 274 -22.13 9.40 2.36
CA TRP A 274 -20.98 9.38 1.46
C TRP A 274 -19.64 9.35 2.21
N VAL A 275 -19.45 10.19 3.24
CA VAL A 275 -18.21 10.19 4.05
C VAL A 275 -18.01 8.89 4.83
N LYS A 276 -19.09 8.16 5.19
CA LYS A 276 -18.96 6.79 5.74
C LYS A 276 -18.39 5.83 4.70
N GLY A 277 -18.85 5.90 3.45
CA GLY A 277 -18.30 5.12 2.35
C GLY A 277 -16.82 5.43 2.06
N GLU A 278 -16.40 6.69 2.16
CA GLU A 278 -14.97 7.06 2.10
C GLU A 278 -14.15 6.35 3.18
N VAL A 279 -14.62 6.32 4.43
CA VAL A 279 -13.94 5.67 5.56
C VAL A 279 -13.86 4.16 5.36
N GLU A 280 -14.96 3.52 4.95
CA GLU A 280 -14.99 2.08 4.66
C GLU A 280 -14.00 1.71 3.53
N HIS A 281 -13.94 2.52 2.46
CA HIS A 281 -13.00 2.32 1.37
C HIS A 281 -11.53 2.60 1.76
N ALA A 282 -11.28 3.55 2.67
CA ALA A 282 -9.94 3.81 3.20
C ALA A 282 -9.47 2.69 4.15
N ASP A 283 -10.34 2.18 5.03
CA ASP A 283 -10.04 1.05 5.91
C ASP A 283 -9.83 -0.26 5.12
N MET A 284 -10.55 -0.45 4.01
CA MET A 284 -10.30 -1.53 3.06
C MET A 284 -8.92 -1.40 2.38
N ARG A 285 -8.52 -0.19 1.98
CA ARG A 285 -7.18 0.07 1.40
C ARG A 285 -6.07 -0.17 2.41
N VAL A 286 -6.23 0.22 3.67
CA VAL A 286 -5.31 -0.16 4.77
C VAL A 286 -5.17 -1.67 4.89
N THR A 287 -6.30 -2.39 4.89
CA THR A 287 -6.31 -3.86 5.01
C THR A 287 -5.57 -4.52 3.83
N LYS A 288 -5.78 -4.03 2.60
CA LYS A 288 -5.07 -4.53 1.41
C LYS A 288 -3.58 -4.21 1.44
N ALA A 289 -3.20 -3.00 1.86
CA ALA A 289 -1.80 -2.60 1.98
C ALA A 289 -1.05 -3.43 3.05
N ALA A 290 -1.66 -3.68 4.21
CA ALA A 290 -1.09 -4.54 5.25
C ALA A 290 -0.89 -5.99 4.78
N ALA A 291 -1.81 -6.52 3.95
CA ALA A 291 -1.65 -7.83 3.34
C ALA A 291 -0.46 -7.88 2.36
N ILE A 292 -0.27 -6.83 1.54
CA ILE A 292 0.87 -6.70 0.62
C ILE A 292 2.18 -6.62 1.40
N VAL A 293 2.26 -5.79 2.44
CA VAL A 293 3.43 -5.71 3.34
C VAL A 293 3.79 -7.08 3.88
N LYS A 294 2.82 -7.82 4.41
CA LYS A 294 3.06 -9.18 4.92
C LYS A 294 3.70 -10.06 3.84
N THR A 295 3.10 -10.15 2.65
CA THR A 295 3.65 -10.98 1.56
C THR A 295 5.05 -10.54 1.10
N SER A 296 5.32 -9.23 1.05
CA SER A 296 6.64 -8.70 0.67
C SER A 296 7.71 -9.01 1.73
N THR A 297 7.37 -8.93 3.03
CA THR A 297 8.29 -9.31 4.12
C THR A 297 8.56 -10.81 4.18
N GLU A 298 7.56 -11.64 3.86
CA GLU A 298 7.73 -13.10 3.71
C GLU A 298 8.65 -13.44 2.53
N ALA A 299 8.53 -12.71 1.41
CA ALA A 299 9.40 -12.86 0.24
C ALA A 299 10.86 -12.40 0.52
N GLU A 300 11.06 -11.28 1.22
CA GLU A 300 12.40 -10.82 1.65
C GLU A 300 13.08 -11.84 2.58
N ALA A 301 12.31 -12.44 3.51
CA ALA A 301 12.82 -13.49 4.40
C ALA A 301 13.22 -14.75 3.62
N ALA A 302 12.40 -15.19 2.66
CA ALA A 302 12.70 -16.32 1.79
C ALA A 302 13.94 -16.09 0.93
N ALA A 303 14.09 -14.90 0.32
CA ALA A 303 15.27 -14.55 -0.48
C ALA A 303 16.57 -14.57 0.36
N LYS A 304 16.53 -14.06 1.60
CA LYS A 304 17.68 -14.13 2.52
C LYS A 304 18.05 -15.56 2.90
N GLN A 305 17.05 -16.43 3.07
CA GLN A 305 17.27 -17.84 3.33
C GLN A 305 17.89 -18.55 2.10
N GLU A 306 17.41 -18.25 0.88
CA GLU A 306 18.00 -18.75 -0.38
C GLU A 306 19.47 -18.30 -0.50
N ALA A 307 19.76 -17.00 -0.36
CA ALA A 307 21.12 -16.46 -0.44
C ALA A 307 22.08 -17.09 0.60
N THR A 308 21.58 -17.39 1.81
CA THR A 308 22.36 -18.11 2.83
C THR A 308 22.71 -19.53 2.36
N GLN A 309 21.74 -20.30 1.86
CA GLN A 309 21.97 -21.65 1.34
C GLN A 309 22.93 -21.66 0.14
N THR A 310 22.82 -20.68 -0.75
CA THR A 310 23.72 -20.55 -1.91
C THR A 310 25.15 -20.20 -1.48
N ARG A 311 25.31 -19.38 -0.43
CA ARG A 311 26.63 -19.08 0.17
C ARG A 311 27.28 -20.32 0.80
N ASP A 312 26.49 -21.17 1.45
CA ASP A 312 26.97 -22.45 1.99
C ASP A 312 27.41 -23.41 0.86
N ARG A 313 26.69 -23.45 -0.27
CA ARG A 313 27.11 -24.19 -1.48
C ARG A 313 28.42 -23.66 -2.05
N LEU A 314 28.60 -22.34 -2.11
CA LEU A 314 29.87 -21.72 -2.54
C LEU A 314 31.03 -22.10 -1.61
N ASN A 315 30.81 -22.13 -0.30
CA ASN A 315 31.81 -22.56 0.67
C ASN A 315 32.21 -24.04 0.46
N MET A 316 31.23 -24.93 0.25
CA MET A 316 31.50 -26.35 -0.09
C MET A 316 32.26 -26.51 -1.41
N ALA A 317 31.85 -25.80 -2.47
CA ALA A 317 32.53 -25.83 -3.77
C ALA A 317 33.98 -25.29 -3.69
N THR A 318 34.21 -24.28 -2.85
CA THR A 318 35.56 -23.75 -2.57
C THR A 318 36.44 -24.81 -1.90
N SER A 319 35.92 -25.47 -0.85
CA SER A 319 36.64 -26.55 -0.16
C SER A 319 36.96 -27.72 -1.09
N GLN A 320 36.03 -28.11 -1.98
CA GLN A 320 36.27 -29.15 -2.98
C GLN A 320 37.35 -28.75 -3.99
N SER A 321 37.30 -27.53 -4.53
CA SER A 321 38.32 -27.01 -5.45
C SER A 321 39.72 -27.03 -4.81
N GLU A 322 39.84 -26.59 -3.55
CA GLU A 322 41.11 -26.66 -2.82
C GLU A 322 41.65 -28.09 -2.66
N GLU A 323 40.79 -29.06 -2.38
CA GLU A 323 41.18 -30.46 -2.24
C GLU A 323 41.63 -31.06 -3.59
N THR A 324 40.89 -30.81 -4.67
CA THR A 324 41.26 -31.24 -6.03
C THR A 324 42.58 -30.61 -6.48
N ILE A 325 42.84 -29.33 -6.17
CA ILE A 325 44.13 -28.66 -6.42
C ILE A 325 45.26 -29.31 -5.60
N LYS A 326 45.02 -29.70 -4.33
CA LYS A 326 45.99 -30.44 -3.52
C LYS A 326 46.30 -31.81 -4.13
N MET A 327 45.30 -32.52 -4.67
CA MET A 327 45.50 -33.80 -5.37
C MET A 327 46.28 -33.65 -6.68
N ALA A 328 45.95 -32.67 -7.52
CA ALA A 328 46.67 -32.41 -8.77
C ALA A 328 48.16 -32.07 -8.53
N ASN A 329 48.47 -31.29 -7.48
CA ASN A 329 49.85 -31.00 -7.10
C ASN A 329 50.62 -32.25 -6.60
N ARG A 330 49.94 -33.21 -5.93
CA ARG A 330 50.55 -34.50 -5.58
C ARG A 330 50.85 -35.33 -6.82
N ALA A 331 49.87 -35.48 -7.72
CA ALA A 331 50.05 -36.21 -8.99
C ALA A 331 51.16 -35.60 -9.87
N LYS A 332 51.28 -34.27 -9.91
CA LYS A 332 52.41 -33.57 -10.56
C LYS A 332 53.75 -33.97 -9.93
N THR A 333 53.83 -33.95 -8.60
CA THR A 333 55.06 -34.30 -7.86
C THR A 333 55.46 -35.77 -8.11
N GLU A 334 54.49 -36.68 -8.16
CA GLU A 334 54.70 -38.09 -8.51
C GLU A 334 55.23 -38.25 -9.94
N ALA A 335 54.63 -37.56 -10.93
CA ALA A 335 55.09 -37.58 -12.32
C ALA A 335 56.51 -37.02 -12.47
N GLU A 336 56.86 -35.94 -11.77
CA GLU A 336 58.23 -35.41 -11.73
C GLU A 336 59.24 -36.39 -11.10
N GLN A 337 58.84 -37.12 -10.05
CA GLN A 337 59.70 -38.14 -9.43
C GLN A 337 59.88 -39.36 -10.35
N ALA A 338 58.81 -39.83 -11.00
CA ALA A 338 58.88 -40.92 -11.97
C ALA A 338 59.76 -40.56 -13.18
N SER A 339 59.62 -39.34 -13.71
CA SER A 339 60.47 -38.80 -14.78
C SER A 339 61.96 -38.83 -14.40
N LYS A 340 62.31 -38.32 -13.20
CA LYS A 340 63.70 -38.33 -12.69
C LYS A 340 64.26 -39.76 -12.55
N ARG A 341 63.44 -40.72 -12.11
CA ARG A 341 63.83 -42.14 -12.02
C ARG A 341 64.07 -42.75 -13.40
N PHE A 342 63.18 -42.50 -14.36
CA PHE A 342 63.30 -42.98 -15.73
C PHE A 342 64.59 -42.48 -16.41
N GLU A 343 64.85 -41.17 -16.40
CA GLU A 343 66.08 -40.61 -16.99
C GLU A 343 67.35 -41.10 -16.27
N THR A 344 67.31 -41.29 -14.95
CA THR A 344 68.43 -41.88 -14.19
C THR A 344 68.73 -43.33 -14.61
N LEU A 345 67.71 -44.12 -14.92
CA LEU A 345 67.87 -45.50 -15.39
C LEU A 345 68.31 -45.55 -16.85
N LYS A 346 67.79 -44.68 -17.71
CA LYS A 346 68.17 -44.54 -19.12
C LYS A 346 69.68 -44.27 -19.26
N LEU A 347 70.19 -43.27 -18.53
CA LEU A 347 71.62 -42.96 -18.45
C LEU A 347 72.49 -44.10 -17.88
N LYS A 348 71.93 -45.00 -17.07
CA LYS A 348 72.64 -46.20 -16.59
C LYS A 348 72.70 -47.29 -17.66
N VAL A 349 71.61 -47.54 -18.37
CA VAL A 349 71.54 -48.52 -19.47
C VAL A 349 72.50 -48.13 -20.60
N GLU A 350 72.52 -46.87 -20.99
CA GLU A 350 73.45 -46.32 -21.99
C GLU A 350 74.93 -46.52 -21.62
N LYS A 351 75.26 -46.48 -20.32
CA LYS A 351 76.65 -46.57 -19.83
C LYS A 351 77.15 -47.99 -19.48
N LYS A 352 76.27 -48.97 -19.31
CA LYS A 352 76.62 -50.30 -18.75
C LYS A 352 76.25 -51.51 -19.63
N SER A 353 76.22 -51.33 -20.95
CA SER A 353 76.11 -52.40 -21.94
C SER A 353 75.00 -53.43 -21.68
N GLY A 354 73.74 -53.05 -21.95
CA GLY A 354 72.70 -53.98 -22.41
C GLY A 354 72.23 -55.10 -21.46
N ASP A 355 72.58 -55.08 -20.17
CA ASP A 355 72.07 -56.03 -19.18
C ASP A 355 70.53 -56.10 -19.20
N GLU A 356 69.99 -57.29 -19.45
CA GLU A 356 68.55 -57.56 -19.56
C GLU A 356 67.77 -57.13 -18.31
N LYS A 357 68.37 -57.22 -17.12
CA LYS A 357 67.78 -56.76 -15.87
C LYS A 357 67.67 -55.24 -15.82
N SER A 358 68.68 -54.53 -16.32
CA SER A 358 68.69 -53.07 -16.45
C SER A 358 67.70 -52.58 -17.52
N ILE A 359 67.52 -53.33 -18.62
CA ILE A 359 66.49 -53.05 -19.64
C ILE A 359 65.08 -53.21 -19.04
N LYS A 360 64.80 -54.34 -18.35
CA LYS A 360 63.49 -54.56 -17.70
C LYS A 360 63.17 -53.51 -16.62
N ALA A 361 64.18 -53.05 -15.88
CA ALA A 361 64.01 -51.95 -14.92
C ALA A 361 63.68 -50.61 -15.61
N LEU A 362 64.28 -50.33 -16.77
CA LEU A 362 63.97 -49.14 -17.57
C LEU A 362 62.55 -49.19 -18.15
N GLU A 363 62.12 -50.35 -18.67
CA GLU A 363 60.75 -50.55 -19.15
C GLU A 363 59.70 -50.34 -18.05
N GLN A 364 59.93 -50.86 -16.84
CA GLN A 364 59.02 -50.64 -15.72
C GLN A 364 58.98 -49.16 -15.33
N ALA A 365 60.14 -48.50 -15.19
CA ALA A 365 60.19 -47.07 -14.88
C ALA A 365 59.52 -46.19 -15.96
N ARG A 366 59.54 -46.63 -17.22
CA ARG A 366 58.78 -45.99 -18.30
C ARG A 366 57.27 -46.12 -18.10
N ARG A 367 56.76 -47.32 -17.78
CA ARG A 367 55.33 -47.54 -17.49
C ARG A 367 54.88 -46.73 -16.28
N ASP A 368 55.67 -46.74 -15.20
CA ASP A 368 55.40 -45.96 -13.99
C ASP A 368 55.31 -44.45 -14.30
N PHE A 369 56.18 -43.94 -15.19
CA PHE A 369 56.15 -42.55 -15.65
C PHE A 369 54.95 -42.24 -16.54
N GLU A 370 54.63 -43.09 -17.53
CA GLU A 370 53.46 -42.93 -18.40
C GLU A 370 52.16 -42.96 -17.58
N GLU A 371 52.05 -43.83 -16.58
CA GLU A 371 50.90 -43.88 -15.67
C GLU A 371 50.81 -42.65 -14.76
N ALA A 372 51.92 -42.21 -14.16
CA ALA A 372 51.95 -40.99 -13.35
C ALA A 372 51.61 -39.74 -14.18
N GLN A 373 52.08 -39.66 -15.43
CA GLN A 373 51.73 -38.58 -16.36
C GLN A 373 50.24 -38.61 -16.69
N LYS A 374 49.64 -39.79 -16.92
CA LYS A 374 48.21 -39.95 -17.14
C LYS A 374 47.39 -39.46 -15.94
N ARG A 375 47.73 -39.90 -14.71
CA ARG A 375 47.07 -39.45 -13.47
C ARG A 375 47.17 -37.94 -13.28
N HIS A 376 48.31 -37.33 -13.62
CA HIS A 376 48.48 -35.87 -13.58
C HIS A 376 47.59 -35.15 -14.60
N VAL A 377 47.41 -35.68 -15.81
CA VAL A 377 46.47 -35.12 -16.81
C VAL A 377 45.02 -35.24 -16.32
N GLU A 378 44.63 -36.40 -15.81
CA GLU A 378 43.28 -36.64 -15.26
C GLU A 378 42.98 -35.69 -14.08
N ALA A 379 43.90 -35.55 -13.12
CA ALA A 379 43.74 -34.63 -11.99
C ALA A 379 43.64 -33.15 -12.43
N ASN A 380 44.38 -32.73 -13.47
CA ASN A 380 44.24 -31.37 -14.01
C ASN A 380 42.88 -31.17 -14.71
N GLN A 381 42.33 -32.19 -15.38
CA GLN A 381 40.97 -32.12 -15.94
C GLN A 381 39.91 -32.00 -14.84
N GLU A 382 40.10 -32.64 -13.69
CA GLU A 382 39.23 -32.45 -12.53
C GLU A 382 39.35 -31.03 -11.95
N VAL A 383 40.56 -30.45 -11.86
CA VAL A 383 40.75 -29.05 -11.44
C VAL A 383 39.98 -28.08 -12.35
N VAL A 384 39.97 -28.30 -13.66
CA VAL A 384 39.18 -27.48 -14.61
C VAL A 384 37.69 -27.58 -14.29
N LYS A 385 37.14 -28.80 -14.17
CA LYS A 385 35.72 -29.02 -13.84
C LYS A 385 35.33 -28.42 -12.48
N THR A 386 36.17 -28.55 -11.45
CA THR A 386 35.89 -27.94 -10.14
C THR A 386 35.95 -26.42 -10.18
N ASN A 387 36.82 -25.84 -11.01
CA ASN A 387 36.86 -24.39 -11.22
C ASN A 387 35.64 -23.86 -11.98
N GLU A 388 35.12 -24.61 -12.97
CA GLU A 388 33.85 -24.28 -13.65
C GLU A 388 32.65 -24.36 -12.69
N ASN A 389 32.64 -25.34 -11.76
CA ASN A 389 31.61 -25.43 -10.73
C ASN A 389 31.73 -24.28 -9.71
N LEU A 390 32.96 -23.92 -9.32
CA LEU A 390 33.21 -22.78 -8.43
C LEU A 390 32.82 -21.44 -9.08
N ALA A 391 33.02 -21.28 -10.39
CA ALA A 391 32.59 -20.11 -11.14
C ALA A 391 31.05 -19.99 -11.14
N ARG A 392 30.34 -21.07 -11.47
CA ARG A 392 28.86 -21.13 -11.40
C ARG A 392 28.32 -20.84 -10.00
N ALA A 393 28.92 -21.43 -8.96
CA ALA A 393 28.52 -21.17 -7.58
C ALA A 393 28.71 -19.70 -7.15
N LYS A 394 29.69 -18.97 -7.71
CA LYS A 394 29.86 -17.53 -7.47
C LYS A 394 28.77 -16.71 -8.17
N GLU A 395 28.45 -17.05 -9.41
CA GLU A 395 27.36 -16.41 -10.16
C GLU A 395 25.99 -16.64 -9.49
N GLU A 396 25.73 -17.86 -8.98
CA GLU A 396 24.53 -18.15 -8.19
C GLU A 396 24.44 -17.29 -6.92
N VAL A 397 25.56 -17.06 -6.21
CA VAL A 397 25.59 -16.15 -5.04
C VAL A 397 25.32 -14.70 -5.45
N GLU A 398 25.90 -14.21 -6.55
CA GLU A 398 25.66 -12.84 -7.04
C GLU A 398 24.18 -12.64 -7.43
N GLN A 399 23.57 -13.60 -8.12
CA GLN A 399 22.14 -13.57 -8.44
C GLN A 399 21.25 -13.64 -7.19
N ALA A 400 21.64 -14.42 -6.16
CA ALA A 400 20.87 -14.51 -4.92
C ALA A 400 20.97 -13.22 -4.08
N ASP A 401 22.17 -12.63 -3.97
CA ASP A 401 22.37 -11.33 -3.29
C ASP A 401 21.60 -10.21 -4.02
N LEU A 402 21.53 -10.23 -5.36
CA LEU A 402 20.66 -9.32 -6.14
C LEU A 402 19.17 -9.48 -5.78
N ARG A 403 18.62 -10.71 -5.77
CA ARG A 403 17.22 -10.95 -5.36
C ARG A 403 16.92 -10.48 -3.94
N VAL A 404 17.88 -10.58 -3.02
CA VAL A 404 17.75 -10.03 -1.66
C VAL A 404 17.61 -8.51 -1.70
N THR A 405 18.39 -7.81 -2.55
CA THR A 405 18.24 -6.35 -2.69
C THR A 405 16.91 -5.94 -3.30
N GLU A 406 16.46 -6.61 -4.38
CA GLU A 406 15.17 -6.35 -5.03
C GLU A 406 13.98 -6.56 -4.08
N THR A 407 13.95 -7.70 -3.38
CA THR A 407 12.87 -8.02 -2.43
C THR A 407 12.87 -7.09 -1.22
N ALA A 408 14.04 -6.67 -0.72
CA ALA A 408 14.12 -5.68 0.36
C ALA A 408 13.65 -4.28 -0.06
N VAL A 409 13.89 -3.85 -1.31
CA VAL A 409 13.34 -2.60 -1.86
C VAL A 409 11.81 -2.72 -1.99
N ALA A 410 11.30 -3.83 -2.53
CA ALA A 410 9.86 -4.08 -2.65
C ALA A 410 9.15 -4.11 -1.28
N ALA A 411 9.78 -4.69 -0.25
CA ALA A 411 9.28 -4.68 1.12
C ALA A 411 9.20 -3.26 1.70
N LYS A 412 10.24 -2.43 1.56
CA LYS A 412 10.22 -1.03 1.98
C LYS A 412 9.11 -0.23 1.29
N ALA A 413 9.04 -0.29 -0.04
CA ALA A 413 7.98 0.37 -0.81
C ALA A 413 6.58 -0.05 -0.34
N SER A 414 6.38 -1.35 -0.07
CA SER A 414 5.12 -1.88 0.49
C SER A 414 4.79 -1.24 1.85
N THR A 415 5.77 -1.12 2.76
CA THR A 415 5.53 -0.53 4.10
C THR A 415 5.14 0.95 4.03
N GLU A 416 5.64 1.68 3.05
CA GLU A 416 5.32 3.10 2.86
C GLU A 416 3.92 3.30 2.30
N VAL A 417 3.47 2.44 1.38
CA VAL A 417 2.08 2.39 0.93
C VAL A 417 1.13 2.08 2.10
N GLU A 418 1.50 1.20 3.03
CA GLU A 418 0.70 0.95 4.23
C GLU A 418 0.64 2.16 5.18
N VAL A 419 1.76 2.88 5.37
CA VAL A 419 1.79 4.13 6.15
C VAL A 419 0.95 5.22 5.50
N ALA A 420 1.02 5.38 4.17
CA ALA A 420 0.20 6.32 3.42
C ALA A 420 -1.30 5.98 3.53
N ALA A 421 -1.68 4.71 3.34
CA ALA A 421 -3.06 4.25 3.50
C ALA A 421 -3.59 4.48 4.94
N LYS A 422 -2.77 4.20 5.98
CA LYS A 422 -3.14 4.48 7.38
C LYS A 422 -3.37 5.97 7.61
N LYS A 423 -2.53 6.84 7.05
CA LYS A 423 -2.67 8.29 7.13
C LYS A 423 -3.96 8.77 6.45
N GLU A 424 -4.26 8.25 5.26
CA GLU A 424 -5.52 8.55 4.54
C GLU A 424 -6.75 8.11 5.35
N ALA A 425 -6.77 6.88 5.87
CA ALA A 425 -7.85 6.38 6.73
C ALA A 425 -8.02 7.21 8.01
N THR A 426 -6.92 7.72 8.58
CA THR A 426 -6.98 8.63 9.75
C THR A 426 -7.66 9.95 9.36
N GLN A 427 -7.30 10.54 8.22
CA GLN A 427 -7.93 11.76 7.70
C GLN A 427 -9.40 11.55 7.35
N ALA A 428 -9.76 10.43 6.72
CA ALA A 428 -11.15 10.08 6.42
C ALA A 428 -11.99 9.98 7.71
N ARG A 429 -11.46 9.36 8.77
CA ARG A 429 -12.11 9.30 10.09
C ARG A 429 -12.28 10.67 10.74
N GLU A 430 -11.34 11.60 10.56
CA GLU A 430 -11.52 13.00 11.00
C GLU A 430 -12.60 13.73 10.20
N ARG A 431 -12.66 13.54 8.86
CA ARG A 431 -13.75 14.05 8.01
C ARG A 431 -15.11 13.49 8.45
N LEU A 432 -15.19 12.21 8.78
CA LEU A 432 -16.41 11.60 9.32
C LEU A 432 -16.81 12.21 10.67
N LYS A 433 -15.85 12.46 11.56
CA LYS A 433 -16.10 13.09 12.88
C LYS A 433 -16.62 14.53 12.75
N THR A 434 -16.08 15.32 11.82
CA THR A 434 -16.57 16.70 11.56
C THR A 434 -17.92 16.69 10.85
N ALA A 435 -18.13 15.84 9.84
CA ALA A 435 -19.42 15.66 9.17
C ALA A 435 -20.52 15.20 10.15
N THR A 436 -20.20 14.27 11.07
CA THR A 436 -21.13 13.80 12.11
C THR A 436 -21.56 14.96 13.01
N ARG A 437 -20.61 15.72 13.57
CA ARG A 437 -20.92 16.92 14.40
C ARG A 437 -21.81 17.91 13.67
N HIS A 438 -21.49 18.23 12.42
CA HIS A 438 -22.28 19.18 11.63
C HIS A 438 -23.70 18.64 11.36
N SER A 439 -23.84 17.34 11.07
CA SER A 439 -25.16 16.70 10.91
C SER A 439 -25.97 16.73 12.22
N GLU A 440 -25.35 16.48 13.37
CA GLU A 440 -26.01 16.55 14.67
C GLU A 440 -26.46 17.97 15.02
N GLU A 441 -25.65 18.99 14.75
CA GLU A 441 -26.02 20.39 14.94
C GLU A 441 -27.19 20.77 14.05
N THR A 442 -27.17 20.35 12.79
CA THR A 442 -28.25 20.58 11.81
C THR A 442 -29.54 19.90 12.26
N ILE A 443 -29.47 18.65 12.74
CA ILE A 443 -30.61 17.92 13.30
C ILE A 443 -31.13 18.56 14.59
N LYS A 444 -30.24 19.04 15.49
CA LYS A 444 -30.64 19.76 16.72
C LYS A 444 -31.38 21.05 16.39
N LEU A 445 -30.93 21.82 15.38
CA LEU A 445 -31.59 23.03 14.90
C LEU A 445 -32.95 22.73 14.24
N ALA A 446 -33.02 21.67 13.42
CA ALA A 446 -34.28 21.24 12.80
C ALA A 446 -35.31 20.76 13.84
N ASN A 447 -34.88 19.97 14.83
CA ASN A 447 -35.76 19.48 15.90
C ASN A 447 -36.27 20.63 16.79
N ARG A 448 -35.44 21.61 17.15
CA ARG A 448 -35.90 22.83 17.87
C ARG A 448 -37.00 23.53 17.09
N ALA A 449 -36.76 23.83 15.81
CA ALA A 449 -37.74 24.47 14.94
C ALA A 449 -39.04 23.65 14.82
N LYS A 450 -38.96 22.31 14.75
CA LYS A 450 -40.15 21.44 14.75
C LYS A 450 -40.92 21.54 16.07
N THR A 451 -40.24 21.46 17.22
CA THR A 451 -40.91 21.56 18.53
C THR A 451 -41.53 22.93 18.78
N GLU A 452 -40.91 24.01 18.29
CA GLU A 452 -41.44 25.37 18.39
C GLU A 452 -42.68 25.55 17.48
N ALA A 453 -42.68 24.97 16.28
CA ALA A 453 -43.85 24.92 15.40
C ALA A 453 -45.00 24.09 16.00
N GLU A 454 -44.73 22.91 16.57
CA GLU A 454 -45.75 22.10 17.27
C GLU A 454 -46.32 22.82 18.50
N GLN A 455 -45.49 23.55 19.26
CA GLN A 455 -45.96 24.35 20.39
C GLN A 455 -46.81 25.55 19.95
N ALA A 456 -46.51 26.16 18.80
CA ALA A 456 -47.39 27.18 18.21
C ALA A 456 -48.74 26.57 17.81
N SER A 457 -48.75 25.41 17.14
CA SER A 457 -49.98 24.70 16.75
C SER A 457 -50.84 24.29 17.95
N LYS A 458 -50.24 23.73 19.01
CA LYS A 458 -50.98 23.35 20.23
C LYS A 458 -51.55 24.57 20.98
N LYS A 459 -50.88 25.73 20.91
CA LYS A 459 -51.40 27.00 21.46
C LYS A 459 -52.56 27.56 20.63
N PHE A 460 -52.54 27.38 19.32
CA PHE A 460 -53.67 27.70 18.43
C PHE A 460 -54.89 26.84 18.78
N GLU A 461 -54.72 25.52 18.85
CA GLU A 461 -55.80 24.56 19.09
C GLU A 461 -56.45 24.73 20.48
N THR A 462 -55.63 24.98 21.52
CA THR A 462 -56.13 25.27 22.87
C THR A 462 -56.75 26.66 23.05
N LYS A 463 -56.45 27.64 22.18
CA LYS A 463 -57.19 28.91 22.13
C LYS A 463 -58.54 28.74 21.44
N LYS A 464 -58.56 28.12 20.26
CA LYS A 464 -59.79 27.88 19.49
C LYS A 464 -60.84 27.12 20.31
N VAL A 465 -60.45 26.05 21.01
CA VAL A 465 -61.35 25.27 21.89
C VAL A 465 -61.83 26.08 23.11
N LYS A 466 -61.09 27.10 23.56
CA LYS A 466 -61.51 28.00 24.64
C LYS A 466 -62.48 29.09 24.18
N GLU A 467 -62.35 29.57 22.95
CA GLU A 467 -63.32 30.49 22.33
C GLU A 467 -64.62 29.75 22.00
N GLU A 468 -64.57 28.58 21.33
CA GLU A 468 -65.76 27.75 21.06
C GLU A 468 -66.50 27.28 22.33
N LYS A 469 -65.80 27.09 23.46
CA LYS A 469 -66.43 26.79 24.77
C LYS A 469 -66.95 28.02 25.51
N LYS A 470 -66.56 29.23 25.10
CA LYS A 470 -67.12 30.46 25.65
C LYS A 470 -68.45 30.78 24.99
N ASP A 471 -68.53 30.67 23.67
CA ASP A 471 -69.78 30.83 22.91
C ASP A 471 -70.85 29.79 23.28
N LYS A 472 -70.44 28.57 23.68
CA LYS A 472 -71.38 27.52 24.15
C LYS A 472 -71.79 27.64 25.62
N ARG A 473 -71.27 28.57 26.41
CA ARG A 473 -71.69 28.77 27.81
C ARG A 473 -72.80 29.80 27.99
N ASP A 474 -73.09 30.60 26.98
CA ASP A 474 -74.25 31.49 26.96
C ASP A 474 -75.53 30.81 26.40
N THR A 475 -75.50 29.47 26.18
CA THR A 475 -76.64 28.72 25.62
C THR A 475 -76.80 27.27 26.13
N GLN A 476 -76.54 26.99 27.42
CA GLN A 476 -77.22 25.86 28.09
C GLN A 476 -77.21 25.95 29.61
N ASP A 477 -78.36 26.34 30.18
CA ASP A 477 -78.77 25.97 31.53
C ASP A 477 -79.64 24.69 31.45
N THR A 478 -79.84 24.00 32.58
CA THR A 478 -80.56 22.73 32.80
C THR A 478 -79.88 21.42 32.36
N GLY A 479 -79.70 20.47 33.30
CA GLY A 479 -79.38 19.05 32.99
C GLY A 479 -78.56 18.28 34.04
N LYS A 480 -79.24 17.60 34.98
CA LYS A 480 -78.73 16.55 35.91
C LYS A 480 -78.35 15.25 35.14
N GLU A 481 -77.68 14.20 35.63
CA GLU A 481 -77.08 13.73 36.91
C GLU A 481 -76.05 12.59 36.58
N PRO A 482 -75.28 12.00 37.54
CA PRO A 482 -74.16 11.08 37.26
C PRO A 482 -74.47 9.57 37.45
N VAL A 483 -73.70 8.68 36.80
CA VAL A 483 -73.66 7.23 37.11
C VAL A 483 -72.22 6.68 37.05
N ILE A 484 -71.94 5.70 37.92
CA ILE A 484 -70.67 5.02 38.19
C ILE A 484 -70.61 3.67 37.45
N ALA A 485 -69.44 3.24 36.97
CA ALA A 485 -69.11 1.81 36.84
C ALA A 485 -67.58 1.55 36.72
N THR A 486 -67.04 0.79 37.66
CA THR A 486 -65.75 0.08 37.61
C THR A 486 -65.93 -1.33 37.02
N VAL A 487 -64.96 -1.84 36.25
CA VAL A 487 -64.74 -3.29 36.07
C VAL A 487 -63.24 -3.58 35.95
N ASP A 488 -62.71 -4.36 36.89
CA ASP A 488 -61.48 -5.15 36.75
C ASP A 488 -61.85 -6.58 36.33
N THR A 489 -61.11 -7.19 35.41
CA THR A 489 -60.95 -8.65 35.18
C THR A 489 -59.87 -8.81 34.11
N GLU A 490 -58.63 -9.14 34.49
CA GLU A 490 -58.05 -10.49 34.64
C GLU A 490 -57.85 -11.27 33.33
N GLN A 491 -56.58 -11.68 33.16
CA GLN A 491 -56.02 -12.82 32.43
C GLN A 491 -56.83 -13.51 31.32
N ASP A 492 -56.23 -13.52 30.12
CA ASP A 492 -56.03 -14.75 29.36
C ASP A 492 -54.67 -14.66 28.62
N ASP A 493 -53.76 -15.59 28.91
CA ASP A 493 -52.46 -15.73 28.21
C ASP A 493 -52.68 -16.31 26.81
N VAL A 494 -53.12 -15.46 25.87
CA VAL A 494 -53.15 -15.80 24.45
C VAL A 494 -51.73 -15.70 23.91
N ILE A 495 -51.09 -16.87 23.70
CA ILE A 495 -49.84 -17.01 22.97
C ILE A 495 -50.03 -16.41 21.57
N SER A 496 -49.61 -15.17 21.39
CA SER A 496 -49.68 -14.48 20.12
C SER A 496 -48.59 -14.99 19.21
N ASN A 497 -49.00 -15.53 18.05
CA ASN A 497 -48.12 -15.78 16.90
C ASN A 497 -47.56 -14.43 16.39
N GLU A 498 -46.62 -13.83 17.12
CA GLU A 498 -45.94 -12.60 16.71
C GLU A 498 -45.08 -12.90 15.49
N VAL A 499 -45.44 -12.26 14.39
CA VAL A 499 -44.75 -12.41 13.11
C VAL A 499 -43.67 -11.33 13.03
N TYR A 500 -42.40 -11.72 13.07
CA TYR A 500 -41.29 -10.79 13.13
C TYR A 500 -40.68 -10.50 11.75
N GLN A 501 -40.31 -9.24 11.51
CA GLN A 501 -39.55 -8.79 10.34
C GLN A 501 -38.50 -7.76 10.77
N GLY A 502 -37.31 -7.78 10.16
CA GLY A 502 -36.20 -6.88 10.47
C GLY A 502 -35.13 -7.49 11.38
N LYS A 503 -34.36 -6.64 12.07
CA LYS A 503 -33.20 -7.07 12.88
C LYS A 503 -33.61 -7.44 14.30
N ILE A 504 -33.22 -8.65 14.73
CA ILE A 504 -33.55 -9.21 16.05
C ILE A 504 -32.27 -9.67 16.74
N LYS A 505 -32.24 -9.52 18.07
CA LYS A 505 -31.12 -9.96 18.92
C LYS A 505 -31.49 -11.27 19.60
N ILE A 506 -30.77 -12.34 19.26
CA ILE A 506 -30.72 -13.58 20.01
C ILE A 506 -29.59 -13.44 21.05
N GLN A 507 -29.91 -13.66 22.32
CA GLN A 507 -28.96 -13.69 23.44
C GLN A 507 -28.85 -15.12 23.94
N ILE A 508 -27.65 -15.65 24.01
CA ILE A 508 -27.39 -17.03 24.42
C ILE A 508 -26.92 -17.03 25.87
N ASP A 509 -27.68 -17.71 26.73
CA ASP A 509 -27.43 -17.77 28.16
C ASP A 509 -26.28 -18.73 28.49
N ARG A 510 -25.56 -18.46 29.58
CA ARG A 510 -24.34 -19.21 29.97
C ARG A 510 -24.66 -20.56 30.61
N PRO A 511 -23.78 -21.58 30.49
CA PRO A 511 -22.47 -21.56 29.83
C PRO A 511 -22.55 -21.90 28.33
N VAL A 512 -21.68 -21.27 27.52
CA VAL A 512 -21.61 -21.51 26.06
C VAL A 512 -20.18 -21.83 25.62
N THR A 513 -20.02 -22.77 24.69
CA THR A 513 -18.72 -23.01 24.03
C THR A 513 -18.66 -22.35 22.66
N ARG A 514 -17.45 -22.04 22.20
CA ARG A 514 -17.23 -21.50 20.83
C ARG A 514 -17.71 -22.46 19.73
N ASN A 515 -17.78 -23.76 20.01
CA ASN A 515 -18.29 -24.75 19.07
C ASN A 515 -19.82 -24.71 19.00
N SER A 516 -20.51 -24.68 20.14
CA SER A 516 -21.97 -24.57 20.23
C SER A 516 -22.48 -23.31 19.50
N ILE A 517 -21.78 -22.18 19.64
CA ILE A 517 -22.12 -20.93 18.93
C ILE A 517 -21.97 -21.09 17.41
N ARG A 518 -20.86 -21.66 16.93
CA ARG A 518 -20.62 -21.93 15.49
C ARG A 518 -21.55 -22.97 14.88
N GLU A 519 -22.13 -23.82 15.70
CA GLU A 519 -23.11 -24.82 15.28
C GLU A 519 -24.49 -24.18 15.19
N LEU A 520 -24.88 -23.35 16.16
CA LEU A 520 -26.08 -22.51 16.10
C LEU A 520 -26.07 -21.57 14.88
N GLU A 521 -24.95 -20.88 14.62
CA GLU A 521 -24.75 -20.04 13.42
C GLU A 521 -25.03 -20.83 12.13
N ARG A 522 -24.47 -22.04 12.01
CA ARG A 522 -24.70 -22.92 10.85
C ARG A 522 -26.15 -23.39 10.76
N SER A 523 -26.76 -23.79 11.88
CA SER A 523 -28.16 -24.24 11.91
C SER A 523 -29.15 -23.14 11.53
N LEU A 524 -28.92 -21.90 11.99
CA LEU A 524 -29.71 -20.73 11.59
C LEU A 524 -29.62 -20.50 10.07
N ILE A 525 -28.40 -20.47 9.52
CA ILE A 525 -28.18 -20.27 8.08
C ILE A 525 -28.80 -21.40 7.24
N GLN A 526 -28.66 -22.66 7.67
CA GLN A 526 -29.08 -23.83 6.89
C GLN A 526 -30.58 -24.10 6.93
N ASN A 527 -31.24 -23.89 8.08
CA ASN A 527 -32.61 -24.37 8.27
C ASN A 527 -33.67 -23.27 8.21
N THR A 528 -33.31 -21.99 8.38
CA THR A 528 -34.31 -20.94 8.68
C THR A 528 -34.35 -19.75 7.71
N ASN A 529 -33.53 -19.75 6.64
CA ASN A 529 -33.35 -18.61 5.72
C ASN A 529 -32.95 -17.28 6.42
N LEU A 530 -32.42 -17.36 7.65
CA LEU A 530 -32.08 -16.19 8.45
C LEU A 530 -30.65 -15.72 8.15
N THR A 531 -30.51 -14.44 7.78
CA THR A 531 -29.19 -13.84 7.54
C THR A 531 -28.58 -13.40 8.87
N THR A 532 -27.52 -14.09 9.32
CA THR A 532 -26.73 -13.65 10.49
C THR A 532 -25.88 -12.43 10.10
N THR A 533 -26.12 -11.29 10.76
CA THR A 533 -25.48 -10.01 10.43
C THR A 533 -24.26 -9.68 11.29
N SER A 534 -24.25 -10.12 12.55
CA SER A 534 -23.08 -10.02 13.44
C SER A 534 -23.23 -10.93 14.65
N VAL A 535 -22.10 -11.28 15.25
CA VAL A 535 -21.98 -12.04 16.50
C VAL A 535 -21.06 -11.25 17.43
N GLY A 536 -21.48 -11.04 18.67
CA GLY A 536 -20.75 -10.23 19.65
C GLY A 536 -20.98 -10.66 21.10
N GLY A 537 -20.23 -10.07 22.03
CA GLY A 537 -20.19 -10.49 23.44
C GLY A 537 -19.06 -11.48 23.74
N SER A 538 -18.88 -11.78 25.02
CA SER A 538 -17.86 -12.71 25.51
C SER A 538 -18.49 -14.05 25.91
N ILE A 539 -17.73 -15.14 25.83
CA ILE A 539 -18.10 -16.44 26.42
C ILE A 539 -18.41 -16.27 27.93
N GLU A 540 -17.64 -15.42 28.60
CA GLU A 540 -17.81 -15.11 30.02
C GLU A 540 -18.96 -14.14 30.32
N GLU A 541 -19.53 -13.46 29.32
CA GLU A 541 -20.61 -12.49 29.52
C GLU A 541 -21.96 -12.99 29.00
N GLY A 542 -21.96 -13.92 28.04
CA GLY A 542 -23.11 -14.30 27.22
C GLY A 542 -22.91 -13.77 25.80
N VAL A 543 -23.27 -14.58 24.80
CA VAL A 543 -23.02 -14.25 23.38
C VAL A 543 -24.33 -13.81 22.73
N CYS A 544 -24.24 -12.79 21.87
CA CYS A 544 -25.37 -12.19 21.19
C CYS A 544 -25.21 -12.36 19.68
N ILE A 545 -26.21 -12.94 19.02
CA ILE A 545 -26.28 -13.07 17.56
C ILE A 545 -27.37 -12.11 17.04
N PHE A 546 -27.03 -11.28 16.07
CA PHE A 546 -27.97 -10.38 15.41
C PHE A 546 -28.38 -10.96 14.06
N ILE A 547 -29.62 -11.41 13.96
CA ILE A 547 -30.23 -11.95 12.74
C ILE A 547 -31.07 -10.87 12.03
N LEU A 548 -31.16 -10.97 10.71
CA LEU A 548 -32.10 -10.22 9.88
C LEU A 548 -33.14 -11.19 9.30
N ILE A 549 -34.42 -10.85 9.50
CA ILE A 549 -35.55 -11.57 8.91
C ILE A 549 -36.14 -10.72 7.77
N ASP A 550 -35.97 -11.18 6.54
CA ASP A 550 -36.42 -10.44 5.35
C ASP A 550 -37.94 -10.56 5.11
N GLN A 551 -38.55 -11.69 5.46
CA GLN A 551 -40.00 -11.94 5.33
C GLN A 551 -40.66 -12.17 6.69
N PRO A 552 -41.83 -11.57 6.97
CA PRO A 552 -42.54 -11.76 8.24
C PRO A 552 -42.73 -13.25 8.57
N SER A 553 -42.09 -13.73 9.64
CA SER A 553 -42.06 -15.16 10.02
C SER A 553 -42.30 -15.37 11.52
N SER A 554 -42.93 -16.50 11.91
CA SER A 554 -42.99 -16.91 13.31
C SER A 554 -41.64 -17.48 13.73
N LEU A 555 -40.92 -16.72 14.55
CA LEU A 555 -39.56 -17.04 14.97
C LEU A 555 -39.52 -18.13 16.06
N GLU A 556 -40.61 -18.28 16.81
CA GLU A 556 -40.84 -19.39 17.74
C GLU A 556 -40.77 -20.75 17.02
N ASN A 557 -41.50 -20.90 15.91
CA ASN A 557 -41.48 -22.14 15.12
C ASN A 557 -40.07 -22.43 14.56
N LEU A 558 -39.44 -21.41 13.96
CA LEU A 558 -38.10 -21.53 13.35
C LEU A 558 -37.01 -21.90 14.37
N LEU A 559 -37.09 -21.41 15.61
CA LEU A 559 -36.12 -21.75 16.66
C LEU A 559 -36.42 -23.08 17.34
N THR A 560 -37.71 -23.47 17.44
CA THR A 560 -38.12 -24.77 18.00
C THR A 560 -37.67 -25.95 17.13
N GLU A 561 -37.58 -25.74 15.81
CA GLU A 561 -37.08 -26.76 14.86
C GLU A 561 -35.55 -26.99 14.93
N LEU A 562 -34.79 -26.15 15.65
CA LEU A 562 -33.33 -26.28 15.75
C LEU A 562 -32.91 -27.25 16.87
N PRO A 563 -32.32 -28.42 16.58
CA PRO A 563 -32.04 -29.46 17.58
C PRO A 563 -30.98 -29.06 18.63
N ILE A 564 -30.23 -27.99 18.37
CA ILE A 564 -29.23 -27.42 19.30
C ILE A 564 -29.86 -26.53 20.38
N ILE A 565 -31.09 -26.03 20.17
CA ILE A 565 -31.80 -25.23 21.16
C ILE A 565 -32.49 -26.16 22.15
N GLU A 566 -32.26 -25.95 23.45
CA GLU A 566 -32.96 -26.68 24.51
C GLU A 566 -34.24 -25.94 24.91
N LYS A 567 -34.11 -24.62 25.12
CA LYS A 567 -35.19 -23.72 25.55
C LYS A 567 -34.94 -22.34 24.97
N PHE A 568 -36.01 -21.59 24.72
CA PHE A 568 -35.94 -20.15 24.48
C PHE A 568 -37.04 -19.43 25.25
N SER A 569 -36.87 -18.12 25.47
CA SER A 569 -37.89 -17.23 26.02
C SER A 569 -37.77 -15.84 25.42
N MET A 570 -38.88 -15.20 25.10
CA MET A 570 -38.90 -13.87 24.50
C MET A 570 -39.21 -12.80 25.55
N ASP A 571 -38.38 -11.75 25.62
CA ASP A 571 -38.67 -10.50 26.34
C ASP A 571 -38.65 -9.33 25.36
N ARG A 572 -39.84 -8.91 24.93
CA ARG A 572 -40.20 -7.70 24.13
C ARG A 572 -39.49 -7.50 22.78
N LYS A 573 -38.15 -7.59 22.75
CA LYS A 573 -37.26 -7.41 21.59
C LYS A 573 -36.00 -8.29 21.62
N ASN A 574 -35.78 -9.04 22.71
CA ASN A 574 -34.66 -9.97 22.86
C ASN A 574 -35.19 -11.39 22.97
N ILE A 575 -34.47 -12.34 22.39
CA ILE A 575 -34.78 -13.76 22.49
C ILE A 575 -33.65 -14.41 23.26
N HIS A 576 -33.95 -14.90 24.45
CA HIS A 576 -33.03 -15.65 25.27
C HIS A 576 -33.07 -17.11 24.84
N VAL A 577 -31.90 -17.71 24.63
CA VAL A 577 -31.75 -19.08 24.13
C VAL A 577 -30.76 -19.84 25.02
N THR A 578 -31.20 -20.97 25.55
CA THR A 578 -30.34 -21.97 26.20
C THR A 578 -30.00 -23.05 25.17
N LEU A 579 -28.71 -23.27 24.92
CA LEU A 579 -28.24 -24.33 24.03
C LEU A 579 -28.10 -25.64 24.80
N ARG A 580 -28.42 -26.75 24.15
CA ARG A 580 -28.20 -28.08 24.70
C ARG A 580 -26.69 -28.31 24.87
N THR A 581 -26.27 -28.68 26.07
CA THR A 581 -24.89 -29.09 26.33
C THR A 581 -24.63 -30.42 25.64
N VAL A 582 -23.61 -30.47 24.78
CA VAL A 582 -23.13 -31.65 24.05
C VAL A 582 -21.92 -32.25 24.76
#